data_AF-A0A512AYJ0-F1
#
_entry.id   AF-A0A512AYJ0-F1
#
_cell.length_a   1.000
_cell.length_b   1.000
_cell.length_c   1.000
_cell.angle_alpha   90.00
_cell.angle_beta   90.00
_cell.angle_gamma   90.00
#
_symmetry.space_group_name_H-M   'P 1'
#
loop_
_entity.id
_entity.type
_entity.pdbx_description
1 polymer ?
#
loop_
_entity_poly.entity_id
_entity_poly.type
_entity_poly.pdbx_seq_one_letter_code
_entity_poly.pdbx_strand_id
1 'polypeptide(L)' 'MEVNSLKNILIQRIHDINDEAFLNALKVLTDAKIENDKYQLNQFEQEKVNKARQQYANGETFSQEDIKQEIDAWLKSA' A
#
# COMPACT_ATOMS: atom_id res chain seq x y z
N MET A 1 -11.09 30.31 -10.75
CA MET A 1 -9.74 29.83 -11.06
C MET A 1 -9.88 28.36 -11.40
N GLU A 2 -9.44 27.92 -12.58
CA GLU A 2 -9.55 26.52 -12.96
C GLU A 2 -8.59 25.66 -12.13
N VAL A 3 -8.97 24.41 -11.80
CA VAL A 3 -8.18 23.52 -10.92
C VAL A 3 -6.75 23.34 -11.44
N ASN A 4 -6.58 23.26 -12.75
CA ASN A 4 -5.28 23.10 -13.40
C ASN A 4 -4.40 24.35 -13.26
N SER A 5 -5.00 25.55 -13.39
CA SER A 5 -4.28 26.80 -13.18
C SER A 5 -3.77 26.93 -11.74
N LEU A 6 -4.58 26.52 -10.75
CA LEU A 6 -4.18 26.55 -9.35
C LEU A 6 -3.02 25.58 -9.06
N LYS A 7 -3.08 24.35 -9.61
CA LYS A 7 -1.98 23.38 -9.46
C LYS A 7 -0.67 23.92 -10.01
N ASN A 8 -0.69 24.52 -11.20
CA ASN A 8 0.50 25.08 -11.83
C ASN A 8 1.12 26.21 -10.99
N ILE A 9 0.29 27.10 -10.44
CA ILE A 9 0.77 28.18 -9.55
C ILE A 9 1.42 27.61 -8.29
N LEU A 10 0.82 26.58 -7.70
CA LEU A 10 1.37 25.94 -6.49
C LEU A 10 2.69 25.23 -6.76
N ILE A 11 2.81 24.52 -7.89
CA ILE A 11 4.07 23.85 -8.29
C ILE A 11 5.20 24.88 -8.43
N GLN A 12 4.94 25.99 -9.13
CA GLN A 12 5.93 27.06 -9.29
C GLN A 12 6.34 27.65 -7.94
N ARG A 13 5.37 27.95 -7.07
CA ARG A 13 5.66 28.46 -5.72
C ARG A 13 6.46 27.49 -4.87
N ILE A 14 6.19 26.18 -4.97
CA ILE A 14 6.92 25.16 -4.21
C ILE A 14 8.36 25.05 -4.72
N HIS A 15 8.56 25.12 -6.04
CA HIS A 15 9.88 25.06 -6.65
C HIS A 15 10.80 26.20 -6.17
N ASP A 16 10.25 27.38 -5.90
CA ASP A 16 11.03 28.56 -5.49
C ASP A 16 11.38 28.58 -3.98
N ILE A 17 10.88 27.61 -3.20
CA ILE A 17 11.16 27.52 -1.75
C ILE A 17 12.48 26.80 -1.52
N ASN A 18 13.40 27.47 -0.82
CA ASN A 18 14.68 26.89 -0.38
C ASN A 18 14.71 26.53 1.13
N ASP A 19 13.60 26.77 1.84
CA ASP A 19 13.46 26.46 3.27
C ASP A 19 12.95 25.02 3.45
N GLU A 20 13.84 24.14 3.90
CA GLU A 20 13.54 22.73 4.16
C GLU A 20 12.46 22.54 5.25
N ALA A 21 12.46 23.35 6.32
CA ALA A 21 11.47 23.23 7.38
C ALA A 21 10.07 23.55 6.86
N PHE A 22 9.97 24.56 5.99
CA PHE A 22 8.72 24.92 5.35
C PHE A 22 8.25 23.86 4.33
N LEU A 23 9.17 23.32 3.52
CA LEU A 23 8.88 22.19 2.61
C LEU A 23 8.39 20.95 3.36
N ASN A 24 9.01 20.63 4.50
CA ASN A 24 8.58 19.52 5.36
C ASN A 24 7.18 19.75 5.94
N ALA A 25 6.85 20.98 6.34
CA ALA A 25 5.49 21.30 6.79
C ALA A 25 4.46 21.13 5.66
N LEU A 26 4.78 21.57 4.44
CA LEU A 26 3.93 21.38 3.26
C LEU A 26 3.72 19.90 2.95
N LYS A 27 4.79 19.09 3.02
CA LYS A 27 4.74 17.63 2.84
C LYS A 27 3.76 16.98 3.81
N VAL A 28 3.85 17.29 5.11
CA VAL A 28 2.93 16.73 6.12
C VAL A 28 1.47 17.07 5.82
N LEU A 29 1.18 18.31 5.41
CA LEU A 29 -0.17 18.75 5.07
C LEU A 29 -0.72 18.04 3.81
N THR A 30 0.14 17.76 2.82
CA THR A 30 -0.27 17.03 1.61
C THR A 30 -0.42 15.53 1.86
N ASP A 31 0.46 14.93 2.66
CA ASP A 31 0.44 13.50 3.00
C ASP A 31 -0.79 13.14 3.84
N ALA A 32 -1.15 13.97 4.82
CA ALA A 32 -2.36 13.79 5.62
C ALA A 32 -3.65 13.79 4.78
N LYS A 33 -3.62 14.39 3.59
CA LYS A 33 -4.75 14.38 2.65
C LYS A 33 -4.84 13.07 1.86
N ILE A 34 -3.72 12.35 1.70
CA ILE A 34 -3.65 11.03 1.05
C ILE A 34 -4.17 9.92 1.98
N GLU A 35 -3.96 10.05 3.31
CA GLU A 35 -4.44 9.06 4.30
C GLU A 35 -5.97 8.93 4.39
N ASN A 36 -6.75 9.86 3.84
CA ASN A 36 -8.21 9.73 3.80
C ASN A 36 -8.69 8.64 2.82
N ASP A 37 -7.85 8.24 1.87
CA ASP A 37 -8.12 7.06 1.05
C ASP A 37 -7.51 5.85 1.74
N LYS A 38 -8.24 5.29 2.72
CA LYS A 38 -7.94 3.97 3.27
C LYS A 38 -7.76 3.01 2.10
N TYR A 39 -6.61 2.33 2.07
CA TYR A 39 -6.32 1.32 1.05
C TYR A 39 -7.51 0.34 0.92
N GLN A 40 -8.16 0.36 -0.23
CA GLN A 40 -9.28 -0.53 -0.52
C GLN A 40 -8.72 -1.79 -1.18
N LEU A 41 -8.94 -2.93 -0.52
CA LEU A 41 -8.59 -4.22 -1.08
C LEU A 41 -9.37 -4.43 -2.39
N ASN A 42 -8.67 -4.83 -3.45
CA ASN A 42 -9.34 -5.32 -4.65
C ASN A 42 -10.00 -6.69 -4.39
N GLN A 43 -10.81 -7.18 -5.34
CA GLN A 43 -11.55 -8.43 -5.15
C GLN A 43 -10.64 -9.62 -4.84
N PHE A 44 -9.50 -9.74 -5.52
CA PHE A 44 -8.52 -10.82 -5.31
C PHE A 44 -7.94 -10.79 -3.88
N GLU A 45 -7.61 -9.61 -3.38
CA GLU A 45 -7.10 -9.43 -2.02
C GLU A 45 -8.17 -9.74 -0.96
N GLN A 46 -9.42 -9.31 -1.20
CA GLN A 46 -10.54 -9.64 -0.31
C GLN A 46 -10.76 -11.16 -0.23
N GLU A 47 -10.74 -11.85 -1.37
CA GLU A 47 -10.86 -13.30 -1.44
C GLU A 47 -9.73 -14.01 -0.70
N LYS A 48 -8.47 -13.56 -0.88
CA LYS A 48 -7.32 -14.09 -0.13
C LYS A 48 -7.48 -13.93 1.38
N VAL A 49 -7.88 -12.75 1.84
CA VAL A 49 -8.09 -12.48 3.27
C VAL A 49 -9.21 -13.36 3.82
N ASN A 50 -10.31 -13.51 3.09
CA ASN A 50 -11.43 -14.34 3.51
C ASN A 50 -11.03 -15.82 3.58
N LYS A 51 -10.29 -16.32 2.59
CA LYS A 51 -9.76 -17.69 2.59
C LYS A 51 -8.85 -17.92 3.81
N ALA A 52 -7.91 -17.01 4.07
CA ALA A 52 -7.01 -17.13 5.22
C ALA A 52 -7.77 -17.17 6.56
N ARG A 53 -8.81 -16.34 6.70
CA ARG A 53 -9.68 -16.34 7.89
C ARG A 53 -10.43 -17.66 8.06
N GLN A 54 -10.95 -18.23 6.97
CA GLN A 54 -11.63 -19.54 6.98
C GLN A 54 -10.67 -20.67 7.36
N GLN A 55 -9.48 -20.69 6.74
CA GLN A 55 -8.44 -21.68 7.04
C GLN A 55 -8.06 -21.64 8.53
N TYR A 56 -7.87 -20.44 9.08
CA TYR A 56 -7.60 -20.27 10.51
C TYR A 56 -8.75 -20.79 11.38
N ALA A 57 -9.99 -20.42 11.07
CA ALA A 57 -11.17 -20.86 11.83
C ALA A 57 -11.37 -22.39 11.80
N ASN A 58 -10.99 -23.03 10.70
CA ASN A 58 -11.08 -24.48 10.52
C ASN A 58 -9.87 -25.24 11.09
N GLY A 59 -8.84 -24.55 11.60
CA GLY A 59 -7.59 -25.19 12.04
C GLY A 59 -6.77 -25.77 10.88
N GLU A 60 -6.96 -25.28 9.66
CA GLU A 60 -6.20 -25.64 8.47
C GLU A 60 -4.82 -24.97 8.51
N THR A 61 -3.98 -25.43 9.44
CA THR A 61 -2.60 -24.99 9.61
C THR A 61 -1.64 -26.02 9.05
N PHE A 62 -0.54 -25.55 8.47
CA PHE A 62 0.55 -26.39 8.01
C PHE A 62 1.75 -26.26 8.95
N SER A 63 2.47 -27.35 9.19
CA SER A 63 3.76 -27.26 9.87
C SER A 63 4.80 -26.61 8.95
N GLN A 64 5.90 -26.14 9.53
CA GLN A 64 6.99 -25.60 8.72
C GLN A 64 7.61 -26.68 7.83
N GLU A 65 7.66 -27.91 8.32
CA GLU A 65 8.14 -29.07 7.58
C GLU A 65 7.27 -29.36 6.35
N ASP A 66 5.95 -29.32 6.49
CA ASP A 66 5.01 -29.55 5.38
C ASP A 66 5.18 -28.50 4.27
N ILE A 67 5.25 -27.22 4.66
CA ILE A 67 5.46 -26.12 3.71
C ILE A 67 6.82 -26.25 3.02
N LYS A 68 7.87 -26.63 3.75
CA LYS A 68 9.20 -26.81 3.16
C LYS A 68 9.21 -27.92 2.10
N GLN A 69 8.56 -29.04 2.36
CA GLN A 69 8.44 -30.13 1.40
C GLN A 69 7.69 -29.71 0.14
N GLU A 70 6.61 -28.93 0.29
CA GLU A 70 5.83 -28.42 -0.85
C GLU A 70 6.66 -27.46 -1.72
N ILE A 71 7.41 -26.55 -1.10
CA ILE A 71 8.33 -25.63 -1.79
C ILE A 71 9.41 -26.41 -2.55
N ASP A 72 10.04 -27.39 -1.89
CA ASP A 72 11.08 -28.22 -2.51
C ASP A 72 10.54 -29.03 -3.71
N ALA A 73 9.28 -29.49 -3.63
CA ALA A 73 8.62 -30.19 -4.74
C ALA A 73 8.32 -29.24 -5.92
N TRP A 74 7.79 -28.05 -5.62
CA TRP A 74 7.51 -27.03 -6.64
C TRP A 74 8.77 -26.63 -7.41
N LEU A 75 9.87 -26.37 -6.70
CA LEU A 75 11.16 -26.00 -7.30
C LEU A 75 11.78 -27.10 -8.18
N LYS A 76 11.44 -28.37 -7.96
CA LYS A 76 11.88 -29.49 -8.82
C LYS A 76 11.01 -29.65 -10.07
N SER A 77 9.81 -29.09 -10.06
CA SER A 77 8.83 -29.15 -11.16
C SER A 77 8.85 -27.93 -12.07
N ALA A 78 9.61 -26.89 -11.71
CA ALA A 78 9.88 -25.69 -12.49
C ALA A 78 11.16 -25.84 -13.32
#